data_AF-A0A736IB81-F1
#
_entry.id   AF-A0A736IB81-F1
#
_cell.length_a   1.000
_cell.length_b   1.000
_cell.length_c   1.000
_cell.angle_alpha   90.00
_cell.angle_beta   90.00
_cell.angle_gamma   90.00
#
_symmetry.space_group_name_H-M   'P 1'
#
loop_
_entity.id
_entity.type
_entity.pdbx_description
1 polymer ?
#
loop_
_entity_poly.entity_id
_entity_poly.type
_entity_poly.pdbx_seq_one_letter_code
_entity_poly.pdbx_strand_id
1 'polypeptide(L)' 'VPLNQNQYDALCSLIFNIGANAFTGSSVRRYLNAGNYTAAADAFLKWSRAGSNPTILAPRRGRERAMFLGQG' A
#
# COMPACT_ATOMS: atom_id res chain seq x y z
N VAL A 1 9.43 3.68 11.47
CA VAL A 1 8.35 4.48 12.10
C VAL A 1 7.36 3.53 12.79
N PRO A 2 6.63 3.96 13.83
CA PRO A 2 5.61 3.13 14.48
C PRO A 2 4.51 2.72 13.50
N LEU A 3 3.97 1.52 13.68
CA LEU A 3 2.82 1.02 12.93
C LEU A 3 1.78 0.52 13.94
N ASN A 4 0.51 0.78 13.68
CA ASN A 4 -0.56 0.02 14.31
C ASN A 4 -0.81 -1.29 13.53
N GLN A 5 -1.64 -2.18 14.08
CA GLN A 5 -1.91 -3.49 13.48
C GLN A 5 -2.49 -3.38 12.07
N ASN A 6 -3.48 -2.52 11.87
CA ASN A 6 -4.13 -2.32 10.57
C ASN A 6 -3.15 -1.87 9.48
N GLN A 7 -2.22 -0.96 9.82
CA GLN A 7 -1.18 -0.51 8.90
C GLN A 7 -0.20 -1.63 8.58
N TYR A 8 0.20 -2.42 9.59
CA TYR A 8 1.06 -3.57 9.40
C TYR A 8 0.42 -4.61 8.47
N ASP A 9 -0.84 -4.97 8.71
CA ASP A 9 -1.58 -5.96 7.91
C ASP A 9 -1.77 -5.50 6.46
N ALA A 10 -2.11 -4.23 6.25
CA ALA A 10 -2.22 -3.65 4.92
C ALA A 10 -0.88 -3.66 4.17
N LEU A 11 0.22 -3.33 4.85
CA LEU A 11 1.57 -3.39 4.28
C LEU A 11 1.96 -4.83 3.94
N CYS A 12 1.71 -5.80 4.83
CA CYS A 12 1.95 -7.22 4.56
C CYS A 12 1.18 -7.69 3.32
N SER A 13 -0.10 -7.35 3.20
CA SER A 13 -0.92 -7.70 2.02
C SER A 13 -0.38 -7.08 0.72
N LEU A 14 0.04 -5.80 0.76
CA LEU A 14 0.64 -5.14 -0.39
C LEU A 14 1.97 -5.81 -0.78
N ILE A 15 2.88 -5.98 0.19
CA ILE A 15 4.22 -6.55 -0.01
C ILE A 15 4.12 -7.99 -0.55
N PHE A 16 3.20 -8.79 -0.03
CA PHE A 16 2.94 -10.13 -0.54
C PHE A 16 2.58 -10.14 -2.03
N ASN A 17 1.85 -9.11 -2.49
CA ASN A 17 1.42 -9.03 -3.89
C ASN A 17 2.46 -8.43 -4.84
N ILE A 18 3.16 -7.36 -4.42
CA ILE A 18 4.09 -6.64 -5.31
C ILE A 18 5.55 -7.12 -5.14
N GLY A 19 5.84 -7.85 -4.06
CA GLY A 19 7.18 -8.29 -3.68
C GLY A 19 7.97 -7.25 -2.88
N ALA A 20 8.93 -7.73 -2.09
CA ALA A 20 9.76 -6.90 -1.20
C ALA A 20 10.61 -5.86 -1.96
N ASN A 21 11.15 -6.23 -3.12
CA ASN A 21 11.97 -5.32 -3.93
C ASN A 21 11.15 -4.12 -4.43
N ALA A 22 9.95 -4.37 -4.94
CA ALA A 22 9.04 -3.32 -5.39
C ALA A 22 8.62 -2.39 -4.25
N PHE A 23 8.33 -2.96 -3.07
CA PHE A 23 8.02 -2.17 -1.86
C PHE A 23 9.19 -1.29 -1.42
N THR A 24 10.42 -1.81 -1.47
CA THR A 24 11.62 -1.09 -1.02
C THR A 24 11.86 0.21 -1.81
N GLY A 25 11.57 0.22 -3.11
CA GLY A 25 11.62 1.40 -3.98
C GLY A 25 10.32 2.22 -4.04
N SER A 26 9.29 1.84 -3.28
CA SER A 26 7.96 2.42 -3.42
C SER A 26 7.82 3.81 -2.79
N SER A 27 6.90 4.61 -3.34
CA SER A 27 6.42 5.82 -2.68
C SER A 27 5.77 5.52 -1.31
N VAL A 28 5.18 4.33 -1.12
CA VAL A 28 4.58 3.92 0.16
C VAL A 28 5.63 3.94 1.27
N ARG A 29 6.75 3.24 1.09
CA ARG A 29 7.85 3.22 2.07
C ARG A 29 8.43 4.62 2.31
N ARG A 30 8.59 5.41 1.25
CA ARG A 30 9.11 6.79 1.36
C ARG A 30 8.22 7.66 2.24
N TYR A 31 6.91 7.70 1.97
CA TYR A 31 5.97 8.49 2.76
C TYR A 31 5.80 7.95 4.18
N LEU A 32 5.77 6.63 4.33
CA LEU A 32 5.71 5.98 5.64
C LEU A 32 6.89 6.39 6.52
N ASN A 33 8.12 6.31 6.01
CA ASN A 33 9.31 6.70 6.77
C ASN A 33 9.38 8.20 7.09
N ALA A 34 8.71 9.03 6.30
CA ALA A 34 8.52 10.47 6.58
C ALA A 34 7.38 10.75 7.56
N GLY A 35 6.69 9.73 8.09
CA GLY A 35 5.54 9.88 8.98
C GLY A 35 4.27 10.39 8.28
N ASN A 36 4.26 10.46 6.94
CA ASN A 36 3.09 10.89 6.18
C ASN A 36 2.21 9.68 5.84
N TYR A 37 1.46 9.21 6.84
CA TYR A 37 0.63 8.00 6.74
C TYR A 37 -0.48 8.13 5.69
N THR A 38 -1.10 9.30 5.54
CA THR A 38 -2.13 9.54 4.51
C THR A 38 -1.53 9.39 3.11
N ALA A 39 -0.39 10.04 2.84
CA ALA A 39 0.28 9.90 1.54
C ALA A 39 0.82 8.48 1.31
N ALA A 40 1.23 7.77 2.38
CA ALA A 40 1.60 6.37 2.30
C ALA A 40 0.42 5.50 1.86
N ALA A 41 -0.76 5.72 2.44
CA ALA A 41 -2.00 5.01 2.11
C ALA A 41 -2.45 5.29 0.66
N ASP A 42 -2.44 6.55 0.23
CA ASP A 42 -2.80 6.94 -1.14
C ASP A 42 -1.84 6.34 -2.17
N ALA A 43 -0.56 6.17 -1.80
CA ALA A 43 0.42 5.53 -2.68
C ALA A 43 0.16 4.03 -2.95
N PHE A 44 -0.72 3.35 -2.20
CA PHE A 44 -1.16 1.99 -2.55
C PHE A 44 -1.86 1.97 -3.92
N LEU A 45 -2.62 3.02 -4.24
CA LEU A 45 -3.42 3.11 -5.47
C LEU A 45 -2.56 3.11 -6.75
N LYS A 46 -1.26 3.44 -6.64
CA LYS A 46 -0.31 3.38 -7.76
C LYS A 46 0.00 1.95 -8.21
N TRP A 47 -0.31 0.95 -7.38
CA TRP A 47 -0.02 -0.47 -7.63
C TRP A 47 -1.26 -1.22 -8.16
N SER A 48 -1.97 -0.63 -9.13
CA SER A 48 -3.23 -1.13 -9.70
C SER A 48 -3.07 -2.00 -10.95
N ARG A 49 -1.91 -1.95 -11.62
CA ARG A 49 -1.66 -2.63 -12.89
C ARG A 49 -1.19 -4.06 -12.68
N ALA A 50 -1.70 -4.99 -13.49
CA ALA A 50 -1.11 -6.31 -13.70
C ALA A 50 -1.12 -6.65 -15.19
N GLY A 51 0.03 -7.04 -15.74
CA GLY A 51 0.20 -7.23 -17.18
C GLY A 51 -0.17 -5.96 -17.96
N SER A 52 -0.97 -6.12 -19.02
CA SER A 52 -1.46 -5.03 -19.85
C SER A 52 -2.66 -4.27 -19.25
N ASN A 53 -3.29 -4.79 -18.19
CA ASN A 53 -4.47 -4.16 -17.59
C ASN A 53 -4.06 -3.17 -16.48
N PRO A 54 -4.28 -1.85 -16.66
CA PRO A 54 -3.83 -0.84 -15.70
C PRO A 54 -4.64 -0.78 -14.40
N THR A 55 -5.84 -1.36 -14.34
CA THR A 55 -6.78 -1.15 -13.23
C THR A 55 -7.24 -2.44 -12.53
N ILE A 56 -6.83 -3.61 -13.00
CA ILE A 56 -7.29 -4.91 -12.48
C ILE A 56 -7.08 -5.09 -10.95
N LEU A 57 -6.03 -4.48 -10.37
CA LEU A 57 -5.78 -4.53 -8.92
C LEU A 57 -6.33 -3.31 -8.16
N ALA A 58 -6.94 -2.32 -8.83
CA ALA A 58 -7.44 -1.12 -8.17
C ALA A 58 -8.43 -1.42 -7.01
N PRO A 59 -9.40 -2.36 -7.13
CA PRO A 59 -10.27 -2.71 -6.02
C PRO A 59 -9.53 -3.28 -4.81
N ARG A 60 -8.48 -4.07 -5.05
CA ARG A 60 -7.62 -4.62 -3.98
C ARG A 60 -6.85 -3.51 -3.27
N ARG A 61 -6.25 -2.59 -4.03
CA ARG A 61 -5.54 -1.42 -3.47
C ARG A 61 -6.46 -0.51 -2.66
N GLY A 62 -7.71 -0.34 -3.08
CA GLY A 62 -8.72 0.41 -2.32
C GLY A 62 -8.99 -0.19 -0.95
N ARG A 63 -9.16 -1.52 -0.85
CA ARG A 63 -9.36 -2.21 0.43
C ARG A 63 -8.14 -2.16 1.34
N GLU A 64 -6.95 -2.36 0.79
CA GLU A 64 -5.70 -2.26 1.56
C GLU A 64 -5.47 -0.84 2.08
N ARG A 65 -5.77 0.19 1.27
CA ARG A 65 -5.76 1.59 1.71
C ARG A 65 -6.77 1.83 2.84
N ALA A 66 -8.01 1.36 2.69
CA ALA A 66 -9.04 1.50 3.71
C ALA A 66 -8.61 0.83 5.02
N MET A 67 -8.08 -0.40 4.95
CA MET A 67 -7.49 -1.10 6.09
C MET A 67 -6.37 -0.26 6.72
N PHE A 68 -5.41 0.23 5.94
CA PHE A 68 -4.31 1.05 6.45
C PHE A 68 -4.78 2.30 7.21
N LEU A 69 -5.90 2.90 6.77
CA LEU A 69 -6.52 4.07 7.39
C LEU A 69 -7.49 3.72 8.54
N GLY A 70 -7.73 2.43 8.82
CA GLY A 70 -8.71 1.97 9.81
C GLY A 70 -10.17 2.20 9.41
N GLN A 71 -10.47 2.20 8.11
CA GLN A 71 -11.78 2.48 7.51
C GLN A 71 -12.52 1.19 7.08
N GLY A 72 -12.30 0.09 7.81
CA GLY A 72 -12.87 -1.23 7.52
C GLY A 72 -14.08 -1.56 8.35
#